data_AF-A0A0E9A3V0-F1
#
_entry.id   AF-A0A0E9A3V0-F1
#
_cell.length_a   1.000
_cell.length_b   1.000
_cell.length_c   1.000
_cell.angle_alpha   90.00
_cell.angle_beta   90.00
_cell.angle_gamma   90.00
#
_symmetry.space_group_name_H-M   'P 1'
#
loop_
_entity.id
_entity.type
_entity.pdbx_description
1 polymer ?
#
loop_
_entity_poly.entity_id
_entity_poly.type
_entity_poly.pdbx_seq_one_letter_code
_entity_poly.pdbx_strand_id
1 'polypeptide(L)'
;MGTTTVERLEPRLSPASRHITEAKAFGTECHVSSFTREQDPDRAVRVEQIHGEAYVAAGHVYESALDELGRLDNSNAEFILDKARGSTRETEVIYLHAVPAEPLSGSQGEGGLRIVGISAVGSIDDLSAFKAAKPSMGLAHQRKLYDAIEDLGHGGVKEIAALSVTADAPPTVSYSLIREVLRLYHRTGEKLIITFAMPAYAKMVMNFGRFAMPQVGEPFYAHRNNDPRTSNDLLLVPSIVEPSNFLENISRGVVTADDGPTARRRFATLCYMTDGLDDYFMPLTRQVLSEGIQDI
;
A
#
# COMPACT_ATOMS: atom_id res chain seq x y z
N MET A 1 -33.25 57.08 1.38
CA MET A 1 -32.39 56.61 0.28
C MET A 1 -31.51 55.51 0.85
N GLY A 2 -31.95 54.25 0.69
CA GLY A 2 -31.31 53.09 1.32
C GLY A 2 -30.05 52.68 0.56
N THR A 3 -28.99 52.37 1.30
CA THR A 3 -27.76 51.77 0.80
C THR A 3 -28.03 50.31 0.43
N THR A 4 -27.95 49.98 -0.85
CA THR A 4 -27.99 48.60 -1.34
C THR A 4 -26.66 47.93 -1.02
N THR A 5 -26.66 47.06 -0.01
CA THR A 5 -25.54 46.15 0.26
C THR A 5 -25.52 45.10 -0.85
N VAL A 6 -24.50 45.13 -1.71
CA VAL A 6 -24.25 44.06 -2.67
C VAL A 6 -23.70 42.87 -1.88
N GLU A 7 -24.54 41.89 -1.58
CA GLU A 7 -24.08 40.59 -1.09
C GLU A 7 -23.19 39.97 -2.18
N ARG A 8 -21.90 39.86 -1.87
CA ARG A 8 -20.95 39.06 -2.63
C ARG A 8 -21.42 37.61 -2.51
N LEU A 9 -22.13 37.12 -3.53
CA LEU A 9 -22.41 35.69 -3.69
C LEU A 9 -21.07 34.98 -3.89
N GLU A 10 -20.49 34.48 -2.80
CA GLU A 10 -19.46 33.45 -2.91
C GLU A 10 -20.07 32.26 -3.67
N PRO A 11 -19.38 31.70 -4.69
CA PRO A 11 -19.90 30.56 -5.42
C PRO A 11 -20.08 29.41 -4.42
N ARG A 12 -21.33 29.03 -4.13
CA ARG A 12 -21.62 27.83 -3.37
C ARG A 12 -21.10 26.64 -4.18
N LEU A 13 -19.92 26.16 -3.81
CA LEU A 13 -19.38 24.90 -4.30
C LEU A 13 -20.44 23.82 -4.09
N SER A 14 -20.70 23.00 -5.11
CA SER A 14 -21.60 21.85 -4.97
C SER A 14 -21.09 20.95 -3.83
N PRO A 15 -21.96 20.16 -3.17
CA PRO A 15 -21.55 19.22 -2.12
C PRO A 15 -20.37 18.33 -2.56
N ALA A 16 -20.41 17.88 -3.81
CA ALA A 16 -19.33 17.19 -4.49
C ALA A 16 -18.00 17.97 -4.50
N SER A 17 -18.02 19.25 -4.85
CA SER A 17 -16.83 20.12 -4.86
C SER A 17 -16.33 20.44 -3.45
N ARG A 18 -17.21 20.49 -2.45
CA ARG A 18 -16.82 20.60 -1.03
C ARG A 18 -16.07 19.34 -0.57
N HIS A 19 -16.60 18.16 -0.86
CA HIS A 19 -15.94 16.89 -0.52
C HIS A 19 -14.61 16.70 -1.25
N ILE A 20 -14.49 17.15 -2.51
CA ILE A 20 -13.20 17.16 -3.23
C ILE A 20 -12.22 18.14 -2.57
N THR A 21 -12.67 19.30 -2.10
CA THR A 21 -11.80 20.28 -1.41
C THR A 21 -11.36 19.78 -0.02
N GLU A 22 -12.25 19.11 0.71
CA GLU A 22 -11.94 18.45 1.98
C GLU A 22 -11.05 17.20 1.78
N ALA A 23 -11.21 16.48 0.68
CA ALA A 23 -10.32 15.39 0.29
C ALA A 23 -8.93 15.89 -0.16
N LYS A 24 -8.87 17.06 -0.81
CA LYS A 24 -7.62 17.78 -1.13
C LYS A 24 -6.95 18.40 0.10
N ALA A 25 -7.69 18.56 1.20
CA ALA A 25 -7.13 18.97 2.49
C ALA A 25 -6.42 17.81 3.22
N PHE A 26 -6.31 16.61 2.61
CA PHE A 26 -5.46 15.52 3.10
C PHE A 26 -3.97 15.80 2.85
N GLY A 27 -3.46 16.79 3.58
CA GLY A 27 -2.09 16.85 4.06
C GLY A 27 -1.00 17.15 3.03
N THR A 28 0.20 17.26 3.59
CA THR A 28 1.44 17.63 2.92
C THR A 28 1.70 16.79 1.67
N GLU A 29 1.99 17.47 0.56
CA GLU A 29 2.50 16.83 -0.66
C GLU A 29 3.69 15.93 -0.32
N CYS A 30 3.79 14.74 -0.91
CA CYS A 30 4.91 13.84 -0.68
C CYS A 30 5.63 13.61 -2.01
N HIS A 31 6.95 13.73 -1.99
CA HIS A 31 7.80 13.31 -3.09
C HIS A 31 8.08 11.82 -2.95
N VAL A 32 7.71 11.05 -3.97
CA VAL A 32 8.00 9.62 -4.05
C VAL A 32 9.04 9.38 -5.12
N SER A 33 10.11 8.68 -4.76
CA SER A 33 11.15 8.24 -5.69
C SER A 33 11.10 6.73 -5.86
N SER A 34 11.24 6.26 -7.12
CA SER A 34 11.34 4.85 -7.48
C SER A 34 12.73 4.56 -8.01
N PHE A 35 13.40 3.54 -7.45
CA PHE A 35 14.78 3.23 -7.78
C PHE A 35 15.13 1.76 -7.47
N THR A 36 16.23 1.27 -8.03
CA THR A 36 16.84 -0.02 -7.65
C THR A 36 18.04 0.22 -6.74
N ARG A 37 18.52 -0.83 -6.06
CA ARG A 37 19.69 -0.70 -5.18
C ARG A 37 20.95 -0.29 -5.95
N GLU A 38 21.09 -0.71 -7.21
CA GLU A 38 22.21 -0.32 -8.05
C GLU A 38 22.20 1.18 -8.39
N GLN A 39 21.01 1.79 -8.46
CA GLN A 39 20.84 3.21 -8.77
C GLN A 39 21.13 4.09 -7.56
N ASP A 40 20.68 3.70 -6.36
CA ASP A 40 20.91 4.44 -5.12
C ASP A 40 21.03 3.47 -3.92
N PRO A 41 22.24 2.96 -3.62
CA PRO A 41 22.43 1.96 -2.57
C PRO A 41 22.19 2.53 -1.17
N ASP A 42 22.53 3.80 -0.94
CA ASP A 42 22.37 4.44 0.37
C ASP A 42 20.89 4.68 0.68
N ARG A 43 20.11 5.13 -0.31
CA ARG A 43 18.65 5.26 -0.15
C ARG A 43 17.96 3.92 -0.04
N ALA A 44 18.47 2.88 -0.72
CA ALA A 44 17.97 1.53 -0.55
C ALA A 44 18.12 1.13 0.91
N VAL A 45 19.31 1.26 1.50
CA VAL A 45 19.60 1.02 2.93
C VAL A 45 18.65 1.81 3.84
N ARG A 46 18.39 3.08 3.55
CA ARG A 46 17.44 3.90 4.34
C ARG A 46 16.03 3.32 4.35
N VAL A 47 15.51 2.86 3.20
CA VAL A 47 14.18 2.22 3.14
C VAL A 47 14.11 0.97 4.02
N GLU A 48 15.19 0.21 4.11
CA GLU A 48 15.28 -1.02 4.93
C GLU A 48 15.36 -0.70 6.42
N GLN A 49 16.03 0.41 6.77
CA GLN A 49 16.04 0.95 8.13
C GLN A 49 14.63 1.35 8.57
N ILE A 50 13.87 2.06 7.72
CA ILE A 50 12.47 2.42 8.00
C ILE A 50 11.63 1.16 8.29
N HIS A 51 11.87 0.05 7.56
CA HIS A 51 11.18 -1.22 7.82
C HIS A 51 11.58 -1.82 9.17
N GLY A 52 12.87 -1.83 9.51
CA GLY A 52 13.37 -2.28 10.81
C GLY A 52 12.80 -1.48 11.97
N GLU A 53 12.91 -0.15 11.91
CA GLU A 53 12.35 0.80 12.88
C GLU A 53 10.84 0.55 13.11
N ALA A 54 10.07 0.44 12.03
CA ALA A 54 8.63 0.26 12.11
C ALA A 54 8.23 -1.12 12.66
N TYR A 55 8.97 -2.18 12.33
CA TYR A 55 8.69 -3.53 12.85
C TYR A 55 9.00 -3.65 14.35
N VAL A 56 10.07 -3.00 14.81
CA VAL A 56 10.36 -2.90 16.25
C VAL A 56 9.29 -2.07 16.96
N ALA A 57 8.96 -0.89 16.44
CA ALA A 57 7.94 -0.01 17.04
C ALA A 57 6.55 -0.66 17.10
N ALA A 58 6.21 -1.51 16.12
CA ALA A 58 4.97 -2.27 16.10
C ALA A 58 5.00 -3.55 16.95
N GLY A 59 6.14 -3.85 17.60
CA GLY A 59 6.34 -5.07 18.39
C GLY A 59 6.26 -6.35 17.56
N HIS A 60 6.55 -6.27 16.26
CA HIS A 60 6.58 -7.43 15.37
C HIS A 60 7.89 -8.21 15.52
N VAL A 61 8.99 -7.50 15.79
CA VAL A 61 10.32 -8.05 16.07
C VAL A 61 10.96 -7.33 17.25
N TYR A 62 11.93 -7.97 17.90
CA TYR A 62 12.77 -7.33 18.91
C TYR A 62 13.97 -6.63 18.26
N GLU A 63 14.60 -5.67 18.95
CA GLU A 63 15.80 -4.97 18.46
C GLU A 63 16.95 -5.93 18.10
N SER A 64 17.03 -7.09 18.74
CA SER A 64 17.99 -8.14 18.43
C SER A 64 17.81 -8.76 17.03
N ALA A 65 16.68 -8.51 16.38
CA ALA A 65 16.43 -8.87 14.98
C ALA A 65 17.02 -7.85 14.00
N LEU A 66 17.66 -6.78 14.46
CA LEU A 66 18.29 -5.78 13.60
C LEU A 66 19.81 -5.97 13.48
N ASP A 67 20.36 -5.65 12.30
CA ASP A 67 21.79 -5.56 12.06
C ASP A 67 22.38 -4.23 12.57
N GLU A 68 23.69 -4.05 12.45
CA GLU A 68 24.39 -2.83 12.89
C GLU A 68 23.92 -1.56 12.19
N LEU A 69 23.25 -1.69 11.02
CA LEU A 69 22.68 -0.59 10.28
C LEU A 69 21.21 -0.34 10.64
N GLY A 70 20.61 -1.10 11.57
CA GLY A 70 19.21 -0.95 11.95
C GLY A 70 18.21 -1.58 10.98
N ARG A 71 18.68 -2.47 10.10
CA ARG A 71 17.84 -3.23 9.15
C ARG A 71 17.56 -4.60 9.73
N LEU A 72 16.54 -5.29 9.24
CA LEU A 72 16.30 -6.67 9.68
C LEU A 72 17.51 -7.56 9.32
N ASP A 73 18.08 -8.19 10.35
CA ASP A 73 19.20 -9.11 10.24
C ASP A 73 18.71 -10.45 9.66
N ASN A 74 19.11 -10.66 8.41
CA ASN A 74 18.75 -11.81 7.60
C ASN A 74 19.81 -12.92 7.64
N SER A 75 20.74 -12.89 8.59
CA SER A 75 21.72 -13.97 8.80
C SER A 75 21.06 -15.35 9.03
N ASN A 76 19.82 -15.38 9.52
CA ASN A 76 18.94 -16.54 9.54
C ASN A 76 17.94 -16.49 8.37
N ALA A 77 18.29 -17.11 7.25
CA ALA A 77 17.53 -17.15 5.99
C ALA A 77 16.11 -17.77 6.08
N GLU A 78 15.71 -18.30 7.24
CA GLU A 78 14.37 -18.85 7.44
C GLU A 78 13.33 -17.79 7.80
N PHE A 79 13.74 -16.59 8.21
CA PHE A 79 12.85 -15.54 8.71
C PHE A 79 11.97 -14.92 7.59
N ILE A 80 10.64 -15.03 7.70
CA ILE A 80 9.66 -14.68 6.65
C ILE A 80 9.47 -13.17 6.44
N LEU A 81 9.67 -12.32 7.47
CA LEU A 81 9.25 -10.91 7.40
C LEU A 81 10.11 -10.05 6.48
N ASP A 82 11.29 -10.54 6.07
CA ASP A 82 12.15 -9.83 5.12
C ASP A 82 12.86 -10.75 4.12
N LYS A 83 12.18 -11.79 3.61
CA LYS A 83 12.76 -12.69 2.60
C LYS A 83 12.91 -12.07 1.20
N ALA A 84 12.68 -10.78 1.03
CA ALA A 84 13.01 -10.06 -0.20
C ALA A 84 14.50 -10.15 -0.61
N ARG A 85 15.35 -10.82 0.18
CA ARG A 85 16.81 -10.81 0.01
C ARG A 85 17.48 -12.17 0.05
N GLY A 86 16.82 -13.17 -0.53
CA GLY A 86 17.56 -14.13 -1.33
C GLY A 86 18.07 -13.42 -2.60
N SER A 87 19.07 -12.56 -2.48
CA SER A 87 19.75 -12.00 -3.65
C SER A 87 20.57 -13.11 -4.31
N THR A 88 19.90 -14.00 -5.04
CA THR A 88 20.50 -14.35 -6.32
C THR A 88 20.57 -13.04 -7.11
N ARG A 89 21.62 -12.82 -7.90
CA ARG A 89 21.81 -11.59 -8.71
C ARG A 89 20.68 -11.32 -9.72
N GLU A 90 19.57 -12.04 -9.65
CA GLU A 90 18.54 -12.17 -10.68
C GLU A 90 17.15 -11.73 -10.19
N THR A 91 16.95 -11.52 -8.88
CA THR A 91 15.67 -11.04 -8.34
C THR A 91 15.60 -9.51 -8.40
N GLU A 92 14.68 -8.98 -9.19
CA GLU A 92 14.44 -7.54 -9.31
C GLU A 92 13.77 -7.00 -8.03
N VAL A 93 14.39 -6.00 -7.39
CA VAL A 93 13.80 -5.28 -6.26
C VAL A 93 13.71 -3.79 -6.58
N ILE A 94 12.49 -3.28 -6.59
CA ILE A 94 12.20 -1.86 -6.75
C ILE A 94 11.88 -1.27 -5.38
N TYR A 95 12.59 -0.19 -5.04
CA TYR A 95 12.41 0.57 -3.82
C TYR A 95 11.59 1.82 -4.14
N LEU A 96 10.59 2.09 -3.30
CA LEU A 96 9.93 3.39 -3.25
C LEU A 96 10.28 4.07 -1.93
N HIS A 97 10.73 5.32 -1.99
CA HIS A 97 10.97 6.16 -0.80
C HIS A 97 10.14 7.42 -0.91
N ALA A 98 9.32 7.67 0.11
CA ALA A 98 8.42 8.81 0.20
C ALA A 98 8.85 9.75 1.33
N VAL A 99 8.99 11.03 0.99
CA VAL A 99 9.36 12.11 1.91
C VAL A 99 8.35 13.25 1.76
N PRO A 100 7.76 13.78 2.85
CA PRO A 100 6.93 14.97 2.81
C PRO A 100 7.69 16.16 2.23
N ALA A 101 7.06 16.91 1.33
CA ALA A 101 7.60 18.11 0.69
C ALA A 101 7.87 19.23 1.71
N GLU A 102 7.04 19.32 2.75
CA GLU A 102 7.23 20.23 3.88
C GLU A 102 7.33 19.44 5.20
N PRO A 103 8.43 19.55 5.96
CA PRO A 103 8.54 18.89 7.25
C PRO A 103 7.50 19.47 8.22
N LEU A 104 6.65 18.62 8.80
CA LEU A 104 5.83 19.00 9.94
C LEU A 104 6.74 19.00 11.17
N SER A 105 7.00 20.17 11.75
CA SER A 105 7.61 20.27 13.10
C SER A 105 9.07 19.79 13.22
N GLY A 106 9.89 19.93 12.19
CA GLY A 106 11.33 19.63 12.26
C GLY A 106 11.71 18.14 12.26
N SER A 107 10.73 17.23 12.22
CA SER A 107 10.92 15.80 11.92
C SER A 107 10.46 15.54 10.48
N GLN A 108 11.31 14.90 9.67
CA GLN A 108 10.92 14.40 8.35
C GLN A 108 10.41 12.97 8.54
N GLY A 109 9.12 12.83 8.80
CA GLY A 109 8.52 11.50 8.84
C GLY A 109 8.51 10.90 7.42
N GLU A 110 9.22 9.79 7.21
CA GLU A 110 9.43 9.17 5.90
C GLU A 110 8.71 7.83 5.79
N GLY A 111 8.63 7.30 4.57
CA GLY A 111 8.12 5.96 4.32
C GLY A 111 8.89 5.22 3.25
N GLY A 112 8.94 3.91 3.40
CA GLY A 112 9.60 3.00 2.48
C GLY A 112 8.67 1.89 2.02
N LEU A 113 8.71 1.55 0.74
CA LEU A 113 8.05 0.37 0.18
C LEU A 113 9.03 -0.42 -0.69
N ARG A 114 8.93 -1.75 -0.68
CA ARG A 114 9.70 -2.63 -1.58
C ARG A 114 8.76 -3.50 -2.41
N ILE A 115 9.02 -3.55 -3.71
CA ILE A 115 8.37 -4.45 -4.67
C ILE A 115 9.40 -5.47 -5.13
N VAL A 116 9.06 -6.75 -5.08
CA VAL A 116 9.93 -7.85 -5.48
C VAL A 116 9.28 -8.57 -6.66
N GLY A 117 10.04 -8.73 -7.75
CA GLY A 117 9.63 -9.49 -8.93
C GLY A 117 10.12 -10.93 -8.91
N ILE A 118 9.56 -11.77 -9.78
CA ILE A 118 10.08 -13.11 -10.05
C ILE A 118 11.28 -12.98 -11.00
N SER A 119 12.41 -13.59 -10.66
CA SER A 119 13.61 -13.58 -11.51
C SER A 119 13.38 -14.33 -12.83
N ALA A 120 14.19 -14.07 -13.85
CA ALA A 120 14.04 -14.70 -15.17
C ALA A 120 14.14 -16.24 -15.17
N VAL A 121 14.76 -16.84 -14.15
CA VAL A 121 14.91 -18.29 -13.98
C VAL A 121 14.18 -18.81 -12.74
N GLY A 122 13.45 -17.93 -12.04
CA GLY A 122 12.73 -18.24 -10.81
C GLY A 122 11.28 -18.65 -11.07
N SER A 123 10.54 -18.76 -9.97
CA SER A 123 9.12 -19.10 -9.95
C SER A 123 8.38 -18.27 -8.91
N ILE A 124 7.04 -18.32 -8.94
CA ILE A 124 6.21 -17.67 -7.93
C ILE A 124 6.49 -18.16 -6.50
N ASP A 125 6.99 -19.38 -6.33
CA ASP A 125 7.35 -19.92 -5.02
C ASP A 125 8.60 -19.24 -4.41
N ASP A 126 9.31 -18.40 -5.18
CA ASP A 126 10.39 -17.53 -4.69
C ASP A 126 9.85 -16.26 -4.02
N LEU A 127 8.60 -15.88 -4.32
CA LEU A 127 7.91 -14.81 -3.60
C LEU A 127 7.51 -15.34 -2.22
N SER A 128 7.98 -14.66 -1.18
CA SER A 128 7.87 -15.13 0.19
C SER A 128 6.48 -14.95 0.77
N ALA A 129 5.79 -13.88 0.39
CA ALA A 129 4.38 -13.70 0.69
C ALA A 129 3.55 -14.85 0.10
N PHE A 130 3.81 -15.25 -1.17
CA PHE A 130 3.14 -16.39 -1.79
C PHE A 130 3.50 -17.69 -1.10
N LYS A 131 4.78 -18.01 -0.94
CA LYS A 131 5.26 -19.24 -0.31
C LYS A 131 4.67 -19.45 1.08
N ALA A 132 4.58 -18.40 1.88
CA ALA A 132 4.01 -18.46 3.23
C ALA A 132 2.48 -18.64 3.21
N ALA A 133 1.79 -17.94 2.30
CA ALA A 133 0.33 -17.95 2.21
C ALA A 133 -0.24 -19.16 1.46
N LYS A 134 0.52 -19.75 0.53
CA LYS A 134 0.08 -20.85 -0.37
C LYS A 134 -0.68 -21.97 0.36
N PRO A 135 -0.27 -22.44 1.56
CA PRO A 135 -1.00 -23.47 2.28
C PRO A 135 -2.38 -23.06 2.81
N SER A 136 -2.61 -21.75 3.07
CA SER A 136 -3.91 -21.24 3.53
C SER A 136 -4.76 -20.63 2.41
N MET A 137 -4.17 -20.41 1.23
CA MET A 137 -4.87 -19.87 0.06
C MET A 137 -5.76 -20.91 -0.63
N GLY A 138 -6.99 -20.52 -0.95
CA GLY A 138 -7.89 -21.33 -1.77
C GLY A 138 -7.35 -21.53 -3.20
N LEU A 139 -7.65 -22.68 -3.81
CA LEU A 139 -7.17 -23.04 -5.15
C LEU A 139 -7.52 -22.01 -6.23
N ALA A 140 -8.68 -21.36 -6.14
CA ALA A 140 -9.09 -20.31 -7.08
C ALA A 140 -8.15 -19.09 -7.03
N HIS A 141 -7.69 -18.70 -5.85
CA HIS A 141 -6.74 -17.59 -5.69
C HIS A 141 -5.34 -17.97 -6.15
N GLN A 142 -4.93 -19.21 -5.94
CA GLN A 142 -3.65 -19.70 -6.48
C GLN A 142 -3.67 -19.71 -8.00
N ARG A 143 -4.73 -20.27 -8.62
CA ARG A 143 -4.93 -20.28 -10.08
C ARG A 143 -4.85 -18.88 -10.67
N LYS A 144 -5.54 -17.91 -10.07
CA LYS A 144 -5.48 -16.50 -10.48
C LYS A 144 -4.05 -15.94 -10.60
N LEU A 145 -3.13 -16.35 -9.73
CA LEU A 145 -1.73 -15.93 -9.81
C LEU A 145 -0.94 -16.72 -10.86
N TYR A 146 -1.19 -18.02 -11.00
CA TYR A 146 -0.58 -18.82 -12.06
C TYR A 146 -1.03 -18.35 -13.46
N ASP A 147 -2.31 -18.07 -13.65
CA ASP A 147 -2.87 -17.56 -14.90
C ASP A 147 -2.21 -16.21 -15.28
N ALA A 148 -1.99 -15.31 -14.30
CA ALA A 148 -1.29 -14.06 -14.54
C ALA A 148 0.17 -14.26 -15.00
N ILE A 149 0.84 -15.31 -14.51
CA ILE A 149 2.19 -15.67 -14.95
C ILE A 149 2.16 -16.31 -16.35
N GLU A 150 1.14 -17.12 -16.65
CA GLU A 150 0.96 -17.69 -17.99
C GLU A 150 0.73 -16.58 -19.04
N ASP A 151 -0.09 -15.59 -18.71
CA ASP A 151 -0.46 -14.50 -19.61
C ASP A 151 0.66 -13.46 -19.81
N LEU A 152 1.37 -13.10 -18.74
CA LEU A 152 2.32 -11.96 -18.71
C LEU A 152 3.78 -12.38 -18.46
N GLY A 153 4.04 -13.67 -18.32
CA GLY A 153 5.35 -14.20 -17.91
C GLY A 153 5.68 -13.87 -16.44
N HIS A 154 6.97 -13.88 -16.11
CA HIS A 154 7.44 -13.64 -14.74
C HIS A 154 7.09 -12.25 -14.18
N GLY A 155 6.75 -11.28 -15.05
CA GLY A 155 6.27 -9.97 -14.65
C GLY A 155 4.82 -9.96 -14.16
N GLY A 156 4.01 -10.99 -14.47
CA GLY A 156 2.58 -11.00 -14.17
C GLY A 156 2.22 -10.98 -12.68
N VAL A 157 3.15 -11.38 -11.81
CA VAL A 157 2.99 -11.35 -10.36
C VAL A 157 4.21 -10.73 -9.70
N LYS A 158 3.97 -9.75 -8.82
CA LYS A 158 4.98 -9.16 -7.95
C LYS A 158 4.54 -9.21 -6.49
N GLU A 159 5.49 -9.09 -5.57
CA GLU A 159 5.24 -9.03 -4.14
C GLU A 159 5.48 -7.62 -3.60
N ILE A 160 4.56 -7.09 -2.78
CA ILE A 160 4.88 -5.95 -1.91
C ILE A 160 5.48 -6.52 -0.63
N ALA A 161 6.80 -6.60 -0.57
CA ALA A 161 7.50 -7.29 0.51
C ALA A 161 7.41 -6.52 1.83
N ALA A 162 7.40 -5.18 1.76
CA ALA A 162 7.24 -4.34 2.93
C ALA A 162 6.69 -2.97 2.53
N LEU A 163 5.84 -2.41 3.38
CA LEU A 163 5.38 -1.02 3.38
C LEU A 163 5.43 -0.55 4.82
N SER A 164 6.27 0.44 5.13
CA SER A 164 6.35 0.98 6.47
C SER A 164 6.68 2.46 6.46
N VAL A 165 6.40 3.11 7.58
CA VAL A 165 6.62 4.53 7.79
C VAL A 165 7.26 4.73 9.14
N THR A 166 8.07 5.77 9.28
CA THR A 166 8.64 6.18 10.57
C THR A 166 7.53 6.65 11.52
N ALA A 167 7.79 6.66 12.83
CA ALA A 167 6.79 7.00 13.85
C ALA A 167 6.10 8.36 13.63
N ASP A 168 6.83 9.36 13.14
CA ASP A 168 6.33 10.72 12.93
C ASP A 168 5.72 10.94 11.54
N ALA A 169 5.63 9.90 10.71
CA ALA A 169 5.15 10.04 9.34
C ALA A 169 3.63 10.33 9.30
N PRO A 170 3.20 11.37 8.58
CA PRO A 170 1.78 11.59 8.36
C PRO A 170 1.18 10.45 7.52
N PRO A 171 -0.12 10.14 7.66
CA PRO A 171 -0.78 9.08 6.89
C PRO A 171 -0.60 9.20 5.37
N THR A 172 -0.46 10.43 4.86
CA THR A 172 -0.24 10.75 3.44
C THR A 172 1.01 10.10 2.85
N VAL A 173 2.05 9.83 3.66
CA VAL A 173 3.26 9.13 3.22
C VAL A 173 2.92 7.73 2.72
N SER A 174 2.20 6.95 3.54
CA SER A 174 1.80 5.59 3.16
C SER A 174 0.87 5.57 1.95
N TYR A 175 -0.04 6.54 1.84
CA TYR A 175 -0.95 6.64 0.70
C TYR A 175 -0.22 7.05 -0.58
N SER A 176 0.78 7.93 -0.48
CA SER A 176 1.62 8.31 -1.61
C SER A 176 2.41 7.13 -2.15
N LEU A 177 2.94 6.26 -1.28
CA LEU A 177 3.59 5.01 -1.70
C LEU A 177 2.62 4.08 -2.43
N ILE A 178 1.40 3.89 -1.90
CA ILE A 178 0.38 3.06 -2.57
C ILE A 178 -0.04 3.69 -3.90
N ARG A 179 -0.19 5.02 -3.96
CA ARG A 179 -0.56 5.74 -5.20
C ARG A 179 0.52 5.57 -6.26
N GLU A 180 1.78 5.61 -5.88
CA GLU A 180 2.89 5.36 -6.79
C GLU A 180 2.89 3.91 -7.31
N VAL A 181 2.59 2.93 -6.45
CA VAL A 181 2.38 1.54 -6.90
C VAL A 181 1.25 1.46 -7.94
N LEU A 182 0.13 2.17 -7.75
CA LEU A 182 -0.92 2.23 -8.76
C LEU A 182 -0.41 2.86 -10.06
N ARG A 183 0.32 3.98 -9.99
CA ARG A 183 0.88 4.66 -11.17
C ARG A 183 1.80 3.75 -11.99
N LEU A 184 2.57 2.90 -11.32
CA LEU A 184 3.47 1.94 -11.97
C LEU A 184 2.71 0.79 -12.63
N TYR A 185 1.64 0.29 -12.01
CA TYR A 185 1.08 -1.02 -12.38
C TYR A 185 -0.39 -1.01 -12.86
N HIS A 186 -1.14 0.09 -12.80
CA HIS A 186 -2.59 0.08 -13.11
C HIS A 186 -2.93 -0.37 -14.53
N ARG A 187 -2.04 -0.19 -15.51
CA ARG A 187 -2.27 -0.60 -16.92
C ARG A 187 -1.60 -1.91 -17.31
N THR A 188 -0.93 -2.58 -16.38
CA THR A 188 -0.09 -3.73 -16.70
C THR A 188 -0.85 -5.06 -16.65
N GLY A 189 -1.97 -5.12 -15.92
CA GLY A 189 -2.66 -6.38 -15.62
C GLY A 189 -2.00 -7.22 -14.52
N GLU A 190 -0.82 -6.79 -14.04
CA GLU A 190 -0.06 -7.47 -13.00
C GLU A 190 -0.86 -7.60 -11.69
N LYS A 191 -0.54 -8.65 -10.92
CA LYS A 191 -1.13 -8.92 -9.61
C LYS A 191 -0.07 -8.73 -8.53
N LEU A 192 -0.45 -8.08 -7.43
CA LEU A 192 0.43 -7.85 -6.30
C LEU A 192 0.03 -8.74 -5.14
N ILE A 193 0.91 -9.64 -4.70
CA ILE A 193 0.71 -10.42 -3.48
C ILE A 193 1.35 -9.73 -2.28
N ILE A 194 0.64 -9.71 -1.15
CA ILE A 194 1.07 -9.04 0.07
C ILE A 194 0.64 -9.88 1.28
N THR A 195 1.49 -9.97 2.30
CA THR A 195 1.10 -10.47 3.63
C THR A 195 1.18 -9.34 4.64
N PHE A 196 0.04 -8.90 5.14
CA PHE A 196 -0.04 -7.80 6.11
C PHE A 196 -0.05 -8.34 7.53
N ALA A 197 0.61 -7.65 8.48
CA ALA A 197 0.26 -7.82 9.89
C ALA A 197 -1.22 -7.45 10.10
N MET A 198 -1.95 -8.25 10.89
CA MET A 198 -3.41 -8.09 11.09
C MET A 198 -3.85 -6.64 11.41
N PRO A 199 -3.17 -5.87 12.31
CA PRO A 199 -3.54 -4.48 12.54
C PRO A 199 -3.37 -3.57 11.32
N ALA A 200 -2.34 -3.83 10.50
CA ALA A 200 -2.12 -3.09 9.26
C ALA A 200 -3.18 -3.46 8.21
N TYR A 201 -3.52 -4.75 8.07
CA TYR A 201 -4.59 -5.20 7.19
C TYR A 201 -5.93 -4.55 7.53
N ALA A 202 -6.30 -4.52 8.82
CA ALA A 202 -7.54 -3.88 9.27
C ALA A 202 -7.57 -2.38 8.91
N LYS A 203 -6.45 -1.66 9.05
CA LYS A 203 -6.34 -0.26 8.61
C LYS A 203 -6.48 -0.13 7.09
N MET A 204 -5.90 -1.04 6.30
CA MET A 204 -6.04 -1.02 4.84
C MET A 204 -7.50 -1.24 4.41
N VAL A 205 -8.18 -2.24 4.97
CA VAL A 205 -9.61 -2.51 4.69
C VAL A 205 -10.50 -1.34 5.14
N MET A 206 -10.18 -0.72 6.28
CA MET A 206 -10.91 0.44 6.78
C MET A 206 -10.86 1.63 5.81
N ASN A 207 -9.71 1.86 5.17
CA ASN A 207 -9.49 3.03 4.31
C ASN A 207 -9.82 2.78 2.82
N PHE A 208 -9.53 1.59 2.31
CA PHE A 208 -9.69 1.23 0.88
C PHE A 208 -10.89 0.31 0.63
N GLY A 209 -11.39 -0.39 1.65
CA GLY A 209 -12.48 -1.35 1.52
C GLY A 209 -12.02 -2.77 1.15
N ARG A 210 -12.86 -3.75 1.48
CA ARG A 210 -12.56 -5.18 1.29
C ARG A 210 -12.41 -5.62 -0.17
N PHE A 211 -12.98 -4.87 -1.11
CA PHE A 211 -12.86 -5.18 -2.54
C PHE A 211 -11.49 -4.79 -3.08
N ALA A 212 -10.92 -3.68 -2.61
CA ALA A 212 -9.59 -3.21 -3.00
C ALA A 212 -8.48 -3.96 -2.27
N MET A 213 -8.78 -4.43 -1.05
CA MET A 213 -7.86 -5.20 -0.18
C MET A 213 -8.47 -6.58 0.15
N PRO A 214 -8.62 -7.49 -0.82
CA PRO A 214 -9.24 -8.79 -0.56
C PRO A 214 -8.27 -9.72 0.18
N GLN A 215 -8.77 -10.40 1.21
CA GLN A 215 -8.09 -11.54 1.83
C GLN A 215 -8.29 -12.79 0.98
N VAL A 216 -7.22 -13.54 0.73
CA VAL A 216 -7.21 -14.68 -0.22
C VAL A 216 -6.88 -16.03 0.42
N GLY A 217 -6.82 -16.09 1.74
CA GLY A 217 -6.56 -17.28 2.52
C GLY A 217 -6.75 -17.01 4.01
N GLU A 218 -6.71 -18.06 4.83
CA GLU A 218 -6.80 -17.90 6.28
C GLU A 218 -5.57 -17.18 6.83
N PRO A 219 -5.73 -16.31 7.86
CA PRO A 219 -4.61 -15.68 8.54
C PRO A 219 -3.69 -16.74 9.16
N PHE A 220 -2.39 -16.49 9.18
CA PHE A 220 -1.40 -17.43 9.69
C PHE A 220 -0.33 -16.72 10.51
N TYR A 221 0.18 -17.37 11.56
CA TYR A 221 1.27 -16.82 12.36
C TYR A 221 2.57 -16.83 11.57
N ALA A 222 3.35 -15.75 11.68
CA ALA A 222 4.69 -15.64 11.09
C ALA A 222 5.67 -16.72 11.63
N HIS A 223 5.35 -17.32 12.80
CA HIS A 223 6.12 -18.29 13.58
C HIS A 223 6.35 -19.67 12.96
N ARG A 224 6.23 -19.81 11.64
CA ARG A 224 6.58 -21.10 11.02
C ARG A 224 8.08 -21.44 11.08
N ASN A 225 8.94 -20.53 11.57
CA ASN A 225 10.41 -20.69 11.52
C ASN A 225 11.15 -20.58 12.86
N ASN A 226 10.47 -20.58 14.02
CA ASN A 226 11.10 -20.59 15.36
C ASN A 226 12.18 -19.49 15.62
N ASP A 227 12.12 -18.31 14.97
CA ASP A 227 13.08 -17.23 15.28
C ASP A 227 12.68 -16.57 16.61
N PRO A 228 13.48 -16.72 17.69
CA PRO A 228 13.16 -16.17 19.01
C PRO A 228 13.16 -14.64 19.05
N ARG A 229 13.62 -13.99 17.98
CA ARG A 229 13.69 -12.52 17.87
C ARG A 229 12.37 -11.90 17.41
N THR A 230 11.31 -12.71 17.26
CA THR A 230 10.06 -12.33 16.61
C THR A 230 8.88 -12.53 17.55
N SER A 231 7.89 -11.65 17.48
CA SER A 231 6.76 -11.69 18.42
C SER A 231 5.81 -12.83 18.10
N ASN A 232 5.63 -13.78 19.03
CA ASN A 232 4.76 -14.98 18.93
C ASN A 232 3.34 -14.69 18.42
N ASP A 233 2.87 -13.46 18.58
CA ASP A 233 1.51 -13.04 18.25
C ASP A 233 1.39 -12.39 16.86
N LEU A 234 2.46 -12.39 16.05
CA LEU A 234 2.43 -11.81 14.72
C LEU A 234 1.60 -12.65 13.74
N LEU A 235 0.32 -12.27 13.62
CA LEU A 235 -0.63 -12.85 12.69
C LEU A 235 -0.61 -12.10 11.35
N LEU A 236 -0.38 -12.83 10.26
CA LEU A 236 -0.29 -12.31 8.91
C LEU A 236 -1.56 -12.66 8.11
N VAL A 237 -2.04 -11.70 7.32
CA VAL A 237 -3.21 -11.82 6.44
C VAL A 237 -2.74 -11.75 4.99
N PRO A 238 -2.96 -12.80 4.18
CA PRO A 238 -2.59 -12.80 2.77
C PRO A 238 -3.64 -12.08 1.91
N SER A 239 -3.17 -11.23 1.02
CA SER A 239 -4.00 -10.45 0.09
C SER A 239 -3.41 -10.45 -1.33
N ILE A 240 -4.30 -10.45 -2.33
CA ILE A 240 -3.94 -10.20 -3.74
C ILE A 240 -4.60 -8.90 -4.16
N VAL A 241 -3.78 -7.89 -4.43
CA VAL A 241 -4.21 -6.60 -4.92
C VAL A 241 -4.10 -6.57 -6.44
N GLU A 242 -5.09 -5.98 -7.11
CA GLU A 242 -5.09 -5.77 -8.56
C GLU A 242 -5.01 -4.26 -8.85
N PRO A 243 -3.83 -3.71 -9.15
CA PRO A 243 -3.67 -2.29 -9.44
C PRO A 243 -4.66 -1.79 -10.50
N SER A 244 -4.92 -2.59 -11.54
CA SER A 244 -5.85 -2.23 -12.62
C SER A 244 -7.29 -2.01 -12.19
N ASN A 245 -7.76 -2.74 -11.17
CA ASN A 245 -9.13 -2.66 -10.68
C ASN A 245 -9.23 -1.95 -9.33
N PHE A 246 -8.11 -1.45 -8.79
CA PHE A 246 -8.02 -0.99 -7.41
C PHE A 246 -8.97 0.18 -7.13
N LEU A 247 -8.97 1.20 -7.98
CA LEU A 247 -9.79 2.39 -7.82
C LEU A 247 -11.29 2.09 -8.02
N GLU A 248 -11.62 1.24 -8.99
CA GLU A 248 -12.99 0.74 -9.19
C GLU A 248 -13.50 -0.03 -7.97
N ASN A 249 -12.63 -0.82 -7.34
CA ASN A 249 -12.96 -1.56 -6.13
C ASN A 249 -13.14 -0.64 -4.90
N ILE A 250 -12.39 0.46 -4.78
CA ILE A 250 -12.66 1.49 -3.78
C ILE A 250 -14.02 2.14 -4.05
N SER A 251 -14.28 2.54 -5.30
CA SER A 251 -15.55 3.13 -5.75
C SER A 251 -16.75 2.23 -5.38
N ARG A 252 -16.67 0.94 -5.71
CA ARG A 252 -17.66 -0.05 -5.29
C ARG A 252 -17.83 -0.08 -3.77
N GLY A 253 -16.73 0.00 -3.03
CA GLY A 253 -16.73 0.09 -1.57
C GLY A 253 -17.36 1.36 -1.00
N VAL A 254 -17.42 2.47 -1.75
CA VAL A 254 -18.16 3.68 -1.38
C VAL A 254 -19.66 3.43 -1.53
N VAL A 255 -20.07 2.94 -2.70
CA VAL A 255 -21.49 2.70 -3.04
C VAL A 255 -22.14 1.65 -2.15
N THR A 256 -21.39 0.62 -1.74
CA THR A 256 -21.92 -0.47 -0.89
C THR A 256 -21.57 -0.29 0.59
N ALA A 257 -21.22 0.90 1.06
CA ALA A 257 -20.93 1.11 2.48
C ALA A 257 -22.22 1.07 3.31
N ASP A 258 -22.17 0.44 4.48
CA ASP A 258 -23.33 0.29 5.37
C ASP A 258 -23.70 1.58 6.11
N ASP A 259 -22.79 2.56 6.16
CA ASP A 259 -22.95 3.84 6.85
C ASP A 259 -22.25 5.01 6.14
N GLY A 260 -22.81 6.21 6.31
CA GLY A 260 -22.31 7.46 5.71
C GLY A 260 -20.86 7.81 6.10
N PRO A 261 -20.44 7.72 7.37
CA PRO A 261 -19.04 7.93 7.76
C PRO A 261 -18.04 7.03 7.00
N THR A 262 -18.33 5.73 6.86
CA THR A 262 -17.51 4.79 6.09
C THR A 262 -17.47 5.18 4.61
N ALA A 263 -18.62 5.52 4.03
CA ALA A 263 -18.70 5.99 2.63
C ALA A 263 -17.84 7.25 2.41
N ARG A 264 -17.96 8.27 3.28
CA ARG A 264 -17.14 9.50 3.21
C ARG A 264 -15.66 9.23 3.28
N ARG A 265 -15.23 8.37 4.21
CA ARG A 265 -13.81 8.02 4.36
C ARG A 265 -13.27 7.40 3.09
N ARG A 266 -13.96 6.39 2.54
CA ARG A 266 -13.56 5.71 1.30
C ARG A 266 -13.60 6.65 0.10
N PHE A 267 -14.57 7.55 0.03
CA PHE A 267 -14.65 8.56 -1.02
C PHE A 267 -13.48 9.54 -0.95
N ALA A 268 -13.12 10.02 0.24
CA ALA A 268 -11.96 10.88 0.44
C ALA A 268 -10.66 10.16 0.01
N THR A 269 -10.51 8.88 0.40
CA THR A 269 -9.41 8.04 -0.09
C THR A 269 -9.42 7.94 -1.62
N LEU A 270 -10.56 7.67 -2.25
CA LEU A 270 -10.67 7.60 -3.71
C LEU A 270 -10.24 8.92 -4.39
N CYS A 271 -10.69 10.06 -3.88
CA CYS A 271 -10.29 11.37 -4.38
C CYS A 271 -8.77 11.58 -4.25
N TYR A 272 -8.18 11.25 -3.10
CA TYR A 272 -6.73 11.35 -2.91
C TYR A 272 -5.95 10.46 -3.88
N MET A 273 -6.38 9.20 -4.04
CA MET A 273 -5.70 8.23 -4.89
C MET A 273 -5.80 8.58 -6.38
N THR A 274 -6.86 9.26 -6.81
CA THR A 274 -7.05 9.70 -8.20
C THR A 274 -6.38 11.02 -8.52
N ASP A 275 -6.05 11.84 -7.52
CA ASP A 275 -5.38 13.11 -7.72
C ASP A 275 -3.96 12.91 -8.28
N GLY A 276 -3.70 13.52 -9.44
CA GLY A 276 -2.42 13.39 -10.16
C GLY A 276 -2.23 12.09 -10.95
N LEU A 277 -3.21 11.17 -10.95
CA LEU A 277 -3.27 10.07 -11.91
C LEU A 277 -3.96 10.53 -13.21
N ASP A 278 -3.59 9.94 -14.36
CA ASP A 278 -4.13 10.28 -15.69
C ASP A 278 -5.65 10.57 -15.70
N ASP A 279 -6.08 11.47 -16.60
CA ASP A 279 -7.49 11.87 -16.80
C ASP A 279 -8.50 10.72 -16.93
N TYR A 280 -8.02 9.50 -17.21
CA TYR A 280 -8.79 8.25 -17.21
C TYR A 280 -9.55 7.98 -15.91
N PHE A 281 -9.06 8.44 -14.74
CA PHE A 281 -9.66 8.11 -13.44
C PHE A 281 -10.64 9.16 -12.89
N MET A 282 -10.65 10.36 -13.46
CA MET A 282 -11.59 11.43 -13.10
C MET A 282 -13.07 11.14 -13.41
N PRO A 283 -13.42 10.35 -14.45
CA PRO A 283 -14.78 9.88 -14.66
C PRO A 283 -15.33 9.03 -13.49
N LEU A 284 -14.48 8.23 -12.84
CA LEU A 284 -14.89 7.33 -11.77
C LEU A 284 -15.33 8.09 -10.51
N THR A 285 -14.58 9.13 -10.11
CA THR A 285 -14.99 10.01 -9.00
C THR A 285 -16.28 10.76 -9.31
N ARG A 286 -16.45 11.23 -10.55
CA ARG A 286 -17.69 11.88 -11.02
C ARG A 286 -18.88 10.92 -11.02
N GLN A 287 -18.67 9.66 -11.40
CA GLN A 287 -19.70 8.63 -11.38
C GLN A 287 -20.20 8.38 -9.95
N VAL A 288 -19.30 8.18 -8.99
CA VAL A 288 -19.66 8.00 -7.57
C VAL A 288 -20.44 9.20 -7.03
N LEU A 289 -20.02 10.41 -7.40
CA LEU A 289 -20.74 11.64 -7.04
C LEU A 289 -22.15 11.71 -7.64
N SER A 290 -22.35 11.16 -8.84
CA SER A 290 -23.65 11.12 -9.52
C SER A 290 -24.57 10.01 -9.03
N GLU A 291 -24.01 8.87 -8.59
CA GLU A 291 -24.75 7.67 -8.20
C GLU A 291 -25.21 7.66 -6.74
N GLY A 292 -24.75 8.60 -5.91
CA GLY A 292 -25.34 8.79 -4.59
C GLY A 292 -24.36 9.20 -3.51
N ILE A 293 -24.00 10.48 -3.51
CA ILE A 293 -23.62 11.22 -2.30
C ILE A 293 -24.62 12.39 -2.17
N GLN A 294 -25.92 12.11 -2.25
CA GLN A 294 -26.95 13.16 -2.09
C GLN A 294 -27.39 13.34 -0.63
N ASP A 295 -27.19 12.31 0.22
CA ASP A 295 -27.63 12.29 1.63
C ASP A 295 -26.49 12.03 2.64
N ILE A 296 -25.25 12.32 2.26
CA ILE A 296 -24.06 12.17 3.13
C ILE A 296 -23.65 13.51 3.74
#